data_AF-A0A962VVN3-F1
#
_entry.id   AF-A0A962VVN3-F1
#
_cell.length_a   1.000
_cell.length_b   1.000
_cell.length_c   1.000
_cell.angle_alpha   90.00
_cell.angle_beta   90.00
_cell.angle_gamma   90.00
#
_symmetry.space_group_name_H-M   'P 1'
#
loop_
_entity.id
_entity.type
_entity.pdbx_description
1 polymer ?
#
loop_
_entity_poly.entity_id
_entity_poly.type
_entity_poly.pdbx_seq_one_letter_code
_entity_poly.pdbx_strand_id
1 'polypeptide(L)'
;MSTLIEQFRQSSPLFGGNAAFIEELYESFLTDPESVSDNWRQYFRDLQAQTAGARDVAHGPIRDSFAQLALQPSAGAGRVQVLSPVAAEKQAAVLRIINAYRHRGHKAADLDPLRLRERPPVPDLEPGYHGLS
;
A
#
# COMPACT_ATOMS: atom_id res chain seq x y z
N MET A 1 -11.84 29.72 -32.20
CA MET A 1 -12.65 30.60 -31.33
C MET A 1 -13.03 29.77 -30.12
N SER A 2 -12.48 30.07 -28.94
CA SER A 2 -12.87 29.37 -27.72
C SER A 2 -14.32 29.69 -27.36
N THR A 3 -15.06 28.67 -26.94
CA THR A 3 -16.49 28.81 -26.63
C THR A 3 -16.69 29.48 -25.26
N LEU A 4 -17.85 30.11 -25.02
CA LEU A 4 -18.18 30.71 -23.72
C LEU A 4 -18.08 29.70 -22.56
N ILE A 5 -18.40 28.43 -22.81
CA ILE A 5 -18.28 27.34 -21.83
C ILE A 5 -16.81 27.07 -21.47
N GLU A 6 -15.89 27.17 -22.43
CA GLU A 6 -14.46 27.02 -22.15
C GLU A 6 -13.92 28.18 -21.31
N GLN A 7 -14.34 29.41 -21.60
CA GLN A 7 -13.96 30.59 -20.81
C GLN A 7 -14.45 30.48 -19.36
N PHE A 8 -15.69 30.07 -19.14
CA PHE A 8 -16.22 29.85 -17.80
C PHE A 8 -15.51 28.72 -17.05
N ARG A 9 -15.11 27.64 -17.74
CA ARG A 9 -14.32 26.56 -17.12
C ARG A 9 -12.92 27.03 -16.70
N GLN A 10 -12.31 27.91 -17.48
CA GLN A 10 -10.98 28.47 -17.18
C GLN A 10 -10.99 29.48 -16.05
N SER A 11 -12.07 30.26 -15.90
CA SER A 11 -12.23 31.24 -14.82
C SER A 11 -12.90 30.67 -13.56
N SER A 12 -13.36 29.42 -13.60
CA SER A 12 -13.99 28.77 -12.46
C SER A 12 -12.97 28.56 -11.34
N PRO A 13 -13.35 28.73 -10.06
CA PRO A 13 -12.54 28.27 -8.95
C PRO A 13 -12.12 26.80 -9.09
N LEU A 14 -12.99 25.97 -9.67
CA LEU A 14 -12.79 24.53 -9.93
C LEU A 14 -11.91 24.21 -11.15
N PHE A 15 -11.28 25.22 -11.76
CA PHE A 15 -10.31 24.99 -12.83
C PHE A 15 -9.13 24.16 -12.32
N GLY A 16 -8.62 23.23 -13.13
CA GLY A 16 -7.56 22.30 -12.73
C GLY A 16 -6.28 22.96 -12.21
N GLY A 17 -6.00 24.21 -12.61
CA GLY A 17 -4.88 24.99 -12.06
C GLY A 17 -5.01 25.33 -10.57
N ASN A 18 -6.24 25.35 -10.03
CA ASN A 18 -6.53 25.60 -8.62
C ASN A 18 -6.71 24.31 -7.81
N ALA A 19 -6.46 23.14 -8.41
CA ALA A 19 -6.73 21.85 -7.76
C ALA A 19 -6.03 21.71 -6.41
N ALA A 20 -4.74 22.10 -6.32
CA ALA A 20 -3.98 22.05 -5.07
C ALA A 20 -4.57 22.96 -3.98
N PHE A 21 -5.05 24.15 -4.36
CA PHE A 21 -5.69 25.08 -3.43
C PHE A 21 -7.03 24.55 -2.92
N ILE A 22 -7.87 24.00 -3.81
CA ILE A 22 -9.16 23.42 -3.42
C ILE A 22 -8.94 22.17 -2.55
N GLU A 23 -7.93 21.37 -2.85
CA GLU A 23 -7.55 20.20 -2.06
C GLU A 23 -7.18 20.62 -0.62
N GLU A 24 -6.28 21.60 -0.45
CA GLU A 24 -5.91 22.13 0.87
C GLU A 24 -7.12 22.73 1.62
N LEU A 25 -7.99 23.44 0.89
CA LEU A 25 -9.22 24.00 1.45
C LEU A 25 -10.21 22.93 1.90
N TYR A 26 -10.32 21.83 1.15
CA TYR A 26 -11.16 20.69 1.52
C TYR A 26 -10.58 19.93 2.72
N GLU A 27 -9.26 19.73 2.78
CA GLU A 27 -8.60 19.11 3.93
C GLU A 27 -8.78 19.93 5.21
N SER A 28 -8.76 21.26 5.09
CA SER A 28 -9.09 22.18 6.19
C SER A 28 -10.54 21.98 6.65
N PHE A 29 -11.49 21.86 5.71
CA PHE A 29 -12.89 21.55 6.00
C PHE A 29 -13.08 20.18 6.68
N LEU A 30 -12.31 19.16 6.31
CA LEU A 30 -12.34 17.84 6.94
C LEU A 30 -11.85 17.89 8.41
N THR A 31 -10.94 18.80 8.73
CA THR A 31 -10.40 19.00 10.09
C THR A 31 -11.33 19.85 10.94
N ASP A 32 -11.75 21.00 10.41
CA ASP A 32 -12.69 21.92 11.04
C ASP A 32 -13.60 22.56 9.97
N PRO A 33 -14.90 22.23 9.95
CA PRO A 33 -15.85 22.84 9.01
C PRO A 33 -15.96 24.36 9.13
N GLU A 34 -15.65 24.94 10.30
CA GLU A 34 -15.72 26.39 10.52
C GLU A 34 -14.51 27.14 9.94
N SER A 35 -13.44 26.43 9.57
CA SER A 35 -12.22 27.01 8.99
C SER A 35 -12.40 27.55 7.57
N VAL A 36 -13.46 27.12 6.88
CA VAL A 36 -13.79 27.55 5.52
C VAL A 36 -14.99 28.48 5.50
N SER A 37 -15.04 29.36 4.49
CA SER A 37 -16.14 30.30 4.31
C SER A 37 -17.46 29.60 3.99
N ASP A 38 -18.58 30.23 4.31
CA ASP A 38 -19.93 29.63 4.25
C ASP A 38 -20.27 29.02 2.88
N ASN A 39 -19.87 29.70 1.80
CA ASN A 39 -20.06 29.22 0.42
C ASN A 39 -19.33 27.89 0.16
N TRP A 40 -18.07 27.77 0.61
CA TRP A 40 -17.28 26.55 0.46
C TRP A 40 -17.79 25.45 1.39
N ARG A 41 -18.19 25.81 2.60
CA ARG A 41 -18.78 24.88 3.56
C ARG A 41 -20.04 24.22 3.01
N GLN A 42 -20.93 25.01 2.39
CA GLN A 42 -22.13 24.47 1.75
C GLN A 42 -21.78 23.56 0.58
N TYR A 43 -20.87 23.99 -0.29
CA TYR A 43 -20.41 23.20 -1.43
C TYR A 43 -19.84 21.83 -1.00
N PHE A 44 -18.96 21.80 0.01
CA PHE A 44 -18.37 20.57 0.50
C PHE A 44 -19.37 19.66 1.24
N ARG A 45 -20.35 20.24 1.94
CA ARG A 45 -21.46 19.47 2.52
C ARG A 45 -22.31 18.78 1.46
N ASP A 46 -22.64 19.50 0.38
CA ASP A 46 -23.39 18.94 -0.74
C ASP A 46 -22.59 17.86 -1.47
N LEU A 47 -21.26 18.01 -1.56
CA LEU A 47 -20.35 17.01 -2.10
C LEU A 47 -20.35 15.73 -1.24
N GLN A 48 -20.19 15.84 0.08
CA GLN A 48 -20.22 14.69 0.98
C GLN A 48 -21.58 13.97 0.99
N ALA A 49 -22.68 14.71 0.84
CA ALA A 49 -24.02 14.12 0.75
C ALA A 49 -24.20 13.25 -0.51
N GLN A 50 -23.48 13.55 -1.60
CA GLN A 50 -23.46 12.74 -2.82
C GLN A 50 -22.57 11.49 -2.66
N THR A 51 -21.53 11.57 -1.84
CA THR A 51 -20.57 10.48 -1.62
C THR A 51 -21.06 9.48 -0.56
N ALA A 52 -22.18 8.80 -0.80
CA ALA A 52 -22.70 7.60 -0.11
C ALA A 52 -22.31 7.32 1.38
N GLY A 53 -22.10 8.36 2.20
CA GLY A 53 -21.66 8.25 3.59
C GLY A 53 -20.19 7.83 3.82
N ALA A 54 -19.35 7.72 2.77
CA ALA A 54 -17.92 7.48 2.98
C ALA A 54 -17.26 8.79 3.45
N ARG A 55 -16.67 8.78 4.65
CA ARG A 55 -15.90 9.94 5.14
C ARG A 55 -14.58 10.00 4.39
N ASP A 56 -14.35 11.10 3.70
CA ASP A 56 -13.06 11.36 3.07
C ASP A 56 -11.97 11.57 4.12
N VAL A 57 -10.75 11.17 3.77
CA VAL A 57 -9.57 11.23 4.64
C VAL A 57 -8.59 12.22 4.03
N ALA A 58 -8.08 13.17 4.83
CA ALA A 58 -7.07 14.12 4.38
C ALA A 58 -5.80 13.39 3.91
N HIS A 59 -5.29 13.77 2.74
CA HIS A 59 -4.13 13.13 2.09
C HIS A 59 -2.84 13.91 2.31
N GLY A 60 -2.90 15.18 2.69
CA GLY A 60 -1.78 16.05 3.06
C GLY A 60 -0.81 15.39 4.06
N PRO A 61 -1.28 14.89 5.22
CA PRO A 61 -0.40 14.25 6.20
C PRO A 61 0.37 13.03 5.64
N ILE A 62 -0.27 12.29 4.73
CA ILE A 62 0.36 11.14 4.06
C ILE A 62 1.45 11.64 3.12
N ARG A 63 1.16 12.64 2.28
CA ARG A 63 2.13 13.25 1.36
C ARG A 63 3.33 13.83 2.10
N ASP A 64 3.09 14.53 3.21
CA ASP A 64 4.14 15.10 4.05
C ASP A 64 5.01 14.01 4.67
N SER A 65 4.41 12.92 5.14
CA SER A 65 5.16 11.78 5.66
C SER A 65 6.09 11.17 4.60
N PHE A 66 5.63 11.04 3.35
CA PHE A 66 6.46 10.56 2.24
C PHE A 66 7.53 11.57 1.84
N ALA A 67 7.23 12.87 1.84
CA ALA A 67 8.21 13.91 1.59
C ALA A 67 9.31 13.91 2.66
N GLN A 68 8.95 13.77 3.93
CA GLN A 68 9.90 13.64 5.04
C GLN A 68 10.75 12.37 4.93
N LEU A 69 10.16 11.24 4.53
CA LEU A 69 10.89 10.00 4.29
C LEU A 69 11.88 10.13 3.12
N ALA A 70 11.54 10.89 2.08
CA ALA A 70 12.44 11.15 0.95
C ALA A 70 13.63 12.04 1.33
N LEU A 71 13.44 12.98 2.27
CA LEU A 71 14.48 13.86 2.78
C LEU A 71 15.39 13.18 3.81
N GLN A 72 14.92 12.11 4.44
CA GLN A 72 15.73 11.31 5.35
C GLN A 72 16.58 10.31 4.53
N PRO A 73 17.93 10.40 4.56
CA PRO A 73 18.77 9.38 3.95
C PRO A 73 18.57 8.07 4.72
N SER A 74 17.75 7.18 4.15
CA SER A 74 17.48 5.81 4.58
C SER A 74 17.72 5.48 6.07
N ALA A 75 16.77 5.83 6.93
CA ALA A 75 16.44 4.97 8.09
C ALA A 75 15.57 3.76 7.66
N GLY A 76 15.27 3.64 6.36
CA GLY A 76 14.36 2.66 5.76
C GLY A 76 14.97 1.73 4.70
N ALA A 77 16.28 1.77 4.45
CA ALA A 77 16.96 0.58 3.95
C ALA A 77 17.07 -0.32 5.17
N GLY A 78 16.17 -1.31 5.26
CA GLY A 78 15.90 -2.10 6.46
C GLY A 78 17.16 -2.30 7.28
N ARG A 79 17.11 -1.86 8.55
CA ARG A 79 18.16 -2.08 9.53
C ARG A 79 18.59 -3.52 9.35
N VAL A 80 19.74 -3.76 8.69
CA VAL A 80 20.27 -5.11 8.56
C VAL A 80 20.70 -5.42 9.96
N GLN A 81 19.76 -6.00 10.71
CA GLN A 81 20.06 -6.53 12.01
C GLN A 81 21.12 -7.56 11.70
N VAL A 82 22.37 -7.25 12.08
CA VAL A 82 23.49 -8.15 11.88
C VAL A 82 23.09 -9.39 12.65
N LEU A 83 22.59 -10.38 11.90
CA LEU A 83 22.14 -11.63 12.47
C LEU A 83 23.35 -12.24 13.13
N SER A 84 23.15 -12.87 14.29
CA SER A 84 24.19 -13.77 14.79
C SER A 84 24.53 -14.79 13.69
N PRO A 85 25.77 -15.29 13.58
CA PRO A 85 26.14 -16.26 12.56
C PRO A 85 25.15 -17.44 12.48
N VAL A 86 24.70 -17.92 13.65
CA VAL A 86 23.67 -18.95 13.78
C VAL A 86 22.33 -18.53 13.18
N ALA A 87 21.87 -17.29 13.42
CA ALA A 87 20.64 -16.79 12.84
C ALA A 87 20.76 -16.60 11.32
N ALA A 88 21.92 -16.21 10.81
CA ALA A 88 22.19 -16.11 9.37
C ALA A 88 22.17 -17.48 8.68
N GLU A 89 22.77 -18.50 9.30
CA GLU A 89 22.73 -19.88 8.81
C GLU A 89 21.30 -20.44 8.76
N LYS A 90 20.52 -20.21 9.82
CA LYS A 90 19.09 -20.57 9.84
C LYS A 90 18.30 -19.84 8.77
N GLN A 91 18.57 -18.54 8.56
CA GLN A 91 17.89 -17.78 7.51
C GLN A 91 18.24 -18.30 6.11
N ALA A 92 19.51 -18.65 5.87
CA ALA A 92 19.92 -19.29 4.63
C ALA A 92 19.25 -20.67 4.45
N ALA A 93 19.11 -21.45 5.52
CA ALA A 93 18.37 -22.71 5.53
C ALA A 93 16.89 -22.52 5.19
N VAL A 94 16.24 -21.50 5.75
CA VAL A 94 14.86 -21.12 5.42
C VAL A 94 14.71 -20.76 3.94
N LEU A 95 15.67 -20.02 3.36
CA LEU A 95 15.64 -19.72 1.93
C LEU A 95 15.81 -20.97 1.06
N ARG A 96 16.66 -21.93 1.47
CA ARG A 96 16.82 -23.20 0.76
C ARG A 96 15.53 -24.02 0.76
N ILE A 97 14.86 -24.16 1.90
CA ILE A 97 13.60 -24.90 1.96
C ILE A 97 12.50 -24.21 1.14
N ILE A 98 12.39 -22.88 1.17
CA ILE A 98 11.43 -22.12 0.33
C ILE A 98 11.66 -22.44 -1.16
N ASN A 99 12.91 -22.41 -1.61
CA ASN A 99 13.24 -22.75 -3.00
C ASN A 99 12.94 -24.22 -3.31
N ALA A 100 13.20 -25.15 -2.38
CA ALA A 100 12.83 -26.55 -2.54
C ALA A 100 11.32 -26.72 -2.72
N TYR A 101 10.49 -26.03 -1.93
CA TYR A 101 9.03 -26.03 -2.10
C TYR A 101 8.60 -25.43 -3.44
N ARG A 102 9.23 -24.35 -3.91
CA ARG A 102 8.92 -23.75 -5.21
C ARG A 102 9.21 -24.69 -6.38
N HIS A 103 10.34 -25.39 -6.35
CA HIS A 103 10.75 -26.26 -7.45
C HIS A 103 10.15 -27.67 -7.38
N ARG A 104 10.03 -28.24 -6.17
CA ARG A 104 9.70 -29.67 -5.95
C ARG A 104 8.44 -29.88 -5.11
N GLY A 105 7.81 -28.82 -4.60
CA GLY A 105 6.61 -28.93 -3.76
C GLY A 105 5.44 -29.63 -4.45
N HIS A 106 5.33 -29.53 -5.78
CA HIS A 106 4.31 -30.26 -6.55
C HIS A 106 4.40 -31.79 -6.39
N LYS A 107 5.59 -32.34 -6.10
CA LYS A 107 5.77 -33.77 -5.82
C LYS A 107 5.19 -34.19 -4.47
N ALA A 108 5.04 -33.22 -3.56
CA ALA A 108 4.46 -33.42 -2.24
C ALA A 108 3.01 -32.91 -2.12
N ALA A 109 2.40 -32.44 -3.22
CA ALA A 109 1.02 -31.97 -3.22
C ALA A 109 0.02 -33.15 -3.19
N ASP A 110 -1.12 -32.96 -2.53
CA ASP A 110 -2.22 -33.93 -2.53
C ASP A 110 -3.07 -33.74 -3.79
N LEU A 111 -2.72 -34.48 -4.85
CA LEU A 111 -3.34 -34.37 -6.18
C LEU A 111 -4.19 -35.60 -6.54
N ASP A 112 -4.05 -36.70 -5.81
CA ASP A 112 -4.78 -37.95 -6.07
C ASP A 112 -5.92 -38.12 -5.07
N PRO A 113 -7.18 -37.77 -5.44
CA PRO A 113 -8.31 -37.90 -4.54
C PRO A 113 -8.63 -39.35 -4.18
N LEU A 114 -8.15 -40.31 -4.98
CA LEU A 114 -8.38 -41.74 -4.76
C LEU A 114 -7.24 -42.41 -3.97
N ARG A 115 -6.11 -41.71 -3.78
CA ARG A 115 -4.92 -42.17 -3.04
C ARG A 115 -4.43 -43.56 -3.46
N LEU A 116 -4.46 -43.84 -4.77
CA LEU A 116 -4.10 -45.15 -5.32
C LEU A 116 -2.59 -45.32 -5.49
N ARG A 117 -1.82 -44.22 -5.47
CA ARG A 117 -0.37 -44.22 -5.64
C ARG A 117 0.35 -43.85 -4.36
N GLU A 118 1.31 -44.67 -3.96
CA GLU A 118 2.27 -44.30 -2.92
C GLU A 118 3.21 -43.21 -3.45
N ARG A 119 3.35 -42.13 -2.67
CA ARG A 119 4.21 -41.00 -3.02
C ARG A 119 5.63 -41.22 -2.50
N PRO A 120 6.66 -41.11 -3.36
CA PRO A 120 8.03 -41.17 -2.89
C PRO A 120 8.34 -39.97 -1.98
N PRO A 121 9.10 -40.17 -0.89
CA PRO A 121 9.50 -39.09 -0.01
C PRO A 121 10.42 -38.11 -0.76
N VAL A 122 10.30 -36.82 -0.44
CA VAL A 122 11.15 -35.75 -0.98
C VAL A 122 11.89 -35.11 0.18
N PRO A 123 13.11 -35.58 0.51
CA PRO A 123 13.85 -35.14 1.70
C PRO A 123 14.10 -33.64 1.75
N ASP A 124 14.30 -32.99 0.60
CA ASP A 124 14.56 -31.54 0.52
C ASP A 124 13.43 -30.66 1.05
N LEU A 125 12.21 -31.20 1.23
CA LEU A 125 11.08 -30.48 1.80
C LEU A 125 11.01 -30.59 3.32
N GLU A 126 11.80 -31.48 3.92
CA GLU A 126 11.82 -31.65 5.37
C GLU A 126 12.73 -30.59 6.02
N PRO A 127 12.28 -29.91 7.10
CA PRO A 127 13.11 -28.95 7.82
C PRO A 127 14.43 -29.54 8.32
N GLY A 128 14.39 -30.78 8.81
CA GLY A 128 15.56 -31.49 9.32
C GLY A 128 16.66 -31.67 8.28
N TYR A 129 16.31 -31.82 7.00
CA TYR A 129 17.29 -31.92 5.90
C TYR A 129 18.13 -30.65 5.74
N HIS A 130 17.58 -29.48 6.10
CA HIS A 130 18.29 -28.20 6.06
C HIS A 130 18.96 -27.82 7.39
N GLY A 131 18.96 -28.71 8.39
CA GLY A 131 19.48 -28.43 9.74
C GLY A 131 18.57 -27.53 10.57
N LEU A 132 17.28 -27.45 10.22
CA LEU A 132 16.28 -26.75 11.00
C LEU A 132 15.63 -27.74 11.97
N SER A 133 15.76 -27.46 13.27
CA SER A 133 15.15 -28.18 14.39
C SER A 133 14.25 -27.27 15.19
#